data_AF-A0A519SVP3-F1
#
_entry.id   AF-A0A519SVP3-F1
#
_cell.length_a   1.000
_cell.length_b   1.000
_cell.length_c   1.000
_cell.angle_alpha   90.00
_cell.angle_beta   90.00
_cell.angle_gamma   90.00
#
_symmetry.space_group_name_H-M   'P 1'
#
loop_
_entity.id
_entity.type
_entity.pdbx_description
1 polymer ?
#
loop_
_entity_poly.entity_id
_entity_poly.type
_entity_poly.pdbx_seq_one_letter_code
_entity_poly.pdbx_strand_id
1 'polypeptide(L)'
;MFDEKTRQNLGYYVYMLLDPRDKNPFYIGKGNDNRVFSHIKCALSELDTSNLKYDLIRIINDAKFEVEHIIIRHGLSEHEALQIEASLIDSFNYCGILLSNIVRGHHSILNGLMTSNEIISLYNAEQLDAIDDDCILININRKYPKKKTTESISIYDATKEIWTINKRNLSKIKYVLSEYRGLIVEVFKVEQWYEKERGYLPTSKRSGETKIGYGFNGVVAIDNVRDKYINKSIAHTKKKGTASVIRYRL
;
A
#
# COMPACT_ATOMS: atom_id res chain seq x y z
N MET A 1 -7.95 29.02 -14.64
CA MET A 1 -9.11 28.78 -13.74
C MET A 1 -10.30 28.48 -14.64
N PHE A 2 -11.21 27.59 -14.24
CA PHE A 2 -12.44 27.33 -14.98
C PHE A 2 -13.45 28.46 -14.77
N ASP A 3 -14.17 28.82 -15.83
CA ASP A 3 -15.33 29.70 -15.77
C ASP A 3 -16.52 29.02 -15.08
N GLU A 4 -17.54 29.80 -14.73
CA GLU A 4 -18.70 29.32 -13.99
C GLU A 4 -19.47 28.21 -14.71
N LYS A 5 -19.71 28.36 -16.02
CA LYS A 5 -20.44 27.37 -16.81
C LYS A 5 -19.67 26.06 -16.86
N THR A 6 -18.34 26.14 -17.01
CA THR A 6 -17.49 24.95 -16.94
C THR A 6 -17.60 24.27 -15.58
N ARG A 7 -17.47 25.00 -14.46
CA ARG A 7 -17.55 24.40 -13.10
C ARG A 7 -18.87 23.69 -12.84
N GLN A 8 -19.99 24.28 -13.27
CA GLN A 8 -21.32 23.67 -13.11
C GLN A 8 -21.45 22.32 -13.84
N ASN A 9 -20.78 22.16 -14.98
CA ASN A 9 -20.84 20.93 -15.78
C ASN A 9 -19.70 19.94 -15.48
N LEU A 10 -18.61 20.40 -14.86
CA LEU A 10 -17.39 19.63 -14.68
C LEU A 10 -17.56 18.48 -13.67
N GLY A 11 -18.40 18.66 -12.65
CA GLY A 11 -18.55 17.70 -11.55
C GLY A 11 -17.21 17.37 -10.89
N TYR A 12 -17.09 16.14 -10.35
CA TYR A 12 -15.76 15.63 -10.00
C TYR A 12 -15.01 15.18 -11.26
N TYR A 13 -13.70 15.29 -11.21
CA TYR A 13 -12.81 14.94 -12.29
C TYR A 13 -11.50 14.34 -11.76
N VAL A 14 -10.80 13.63 -12.63
CA VAL A 14 -9.43 13.15 -12.40
C VAL A 14 -8.51 13.86 -13.39
N TYR A 15 -7.37 14.32 -12.91
CA TYR A 15 -6.38 15.06 -13.68
C TYR A 15 -4.97 14.52 -13.40
N MET A 16 -4.06 14.83 -14.31
CA MET A 16 -2.62 14.66 -14.10
C MET A 16 -1.89 15.99 -14.27
N LEU A 17 -0.77 16.14 -13.54
CA LEU A 17 0.22 17.19 -13.77
C LEU A 17 1.42 16.58 -14.48
N LEU A 18 1.92 17.29 -15.49
CA LEU A 18 3.01 16.84 -16.34
C LEU A 18 4.15 17.85 -16.33
N ASP A 19 5.37 17.35 -16.46
CA ASP A 19 6.51 18.18 -16.77
C ASP A 19 6.46 18.51 -18.28
N PRO A 20 6.37 19.80 -18.66
CA PRO A 20 6.23 20.18 -20.07
C PRO A 20 7.46 19.85 -20.92
N ARG A 21 8.62 19.58 -20.29
CA ARG A 21 9.90 19.33 -20.99
C ARG A 21 9.95 17.94 -21.61
N ASP A 22 9.34 16.95 -20.97
CA ASP A 22 9.35 15.54 -21.40
C ASP A 22 7.95 14.92 -21.49
N LYS A 23 6.91 15.66 -21.10
CA LYS A 23 5.51 15.22 -21.02
C LYS A 23 5.30 14.04 -20.07
N ASN A 24 6.21 13.81 -19.12
CA ASN A 24 6.04 12.77 -18.14
C ASN A 24 5.07 13.21 -17.04
N PRO A 25 4.05 12.40 -16.72
CA PRO A 25 3.15 12.68 -15.63
C PRO A 25 3.85 12.41 -14.30
N PHE A 26 3.88 13.41 -13.42
CA PHE A 26 4.49 13.28 -12.10
C PHE A 26 3.46 13.29 -10.96
N TYR A 27 2.20 13.63 -11.23
CA TYR A 27 1.15 13.61 -10.21
C TYR A 27 -0.21 13.29 -10.82
N ILE A 28 -1.01 12.49 -10.12
CA ILE A 28 -2.42 12.23 -10.46
C ILE A 28 -3.28 12.64 -9.28
N GLY A 29 -4.38 13.34 -9.54
CA GLY A 29 -5.28 13.79 -8.49
C GLY A 29 -6.73 13.77 -8.92
N LYS A 30 -7.63 13.54 -7.95
CA LYS A 30 -9.05 13.91 -8.10
C LYS A 30 -9.29 15.37 -7.72
N GLY A 31 -10.27 16.00 -8.35
CA GLY A 31 -10.69 17.35 -8.03
C GLY A 31 -12.13 17.67 -8.36
N ASN A 32 -12.54 18.82 -7.86
CA ASN A 32 -13.79 19.50 -8.15
C ASN A 32 -13.45 21.01 -8.23
N ASP A 33 -14.24 21.78 -8.96
CA ASP A 33 -14.02 23.19 -9.24
C ASP A 33 -12.58 23.43 -9.73
N ASN A 34 -11.88 24.39 -9.14
CA ASN A 34 -10.57 24.87 -9.55
C ASN A 34 -9.39 24.15 -8.89
N ARG A 35 -9.63 22.98 -8.27
CA ARG A 35 -8.60 22.26 -7.51
C ARG A 35 -7.32 22.01 -8.29
N VAL A 36 -7.41 21.68 -9.59
CA VAL A 36 -6.23 21.49 -10.46
C VAL A 36 -5.32 22.72 -10.48
N PHE A 37 -5.90 23.93 -10.51
CA PHE A 37 -5.15 25.19 -10.50
C PHE A 37 -4.64 25.55 -9.09
N SER A 38 -5.39 25.21 -8.05
CA SER A 38 -5.02 25.52 -6.66
C SER A 38 -3.68 24.90 -6.28
N HIS A 39 -3.35 23.70 -6.79
CA HIS A 39 -2.05 23.08 -6.50
C HIS A 39 -0.87 23.84 -7.09
N ILE A 40 -1.00 24.39 -8.29
CA ILE A 40 0.04 25.21 -8.93
C ILE A 40 0.22 26.51 -8.12
N LYS A 41 -0.88 27.13 -7.70
CA LYS A 41 -0.84 28.36 -6.89
C LYS A 41 -0.24 28.13 -5.50
N CYS A 42 -0.61 27.05 -4.81
CA CYS A 42 -0.08 26.73 -3.48
C CYS A 42 1.43 26.43 -3.51
N ALA A 43 1.96 25.89 -4.61
CA ALA A 43 3.40 25.66 -4.75
C ALA A 43 4.21 26.97 -4.83
N LEU A 44 3.57 28.04 -5.32
CA LEU A 44 4.14 29.37 -5.53
C LEU A 44 3.96 30.29 -4.33
N SER A 45 3.02 30.00 -3.42
CA SER A 45 2.92 30.68 -2.13
C SER A 45 3.98 30.10 -1.18
N GLU A 46 4.77 30.96 -0.53
CA GLU A 46 5.89 30.65 0.41
C GLU A 46 5.49 29.87 1.69
N LEU A 47 4.39 29.11 1.66
CA LEU A 47 3.96 28.25 2.75
C LEU A 47 4.78 26.96 2.71
N ASP A 48 5.64 26.81 3.71
CA ASP A 48 6.58 25.71 3.94
C ASP A 48 5.87 24.35 4.16
N THR A 49 5.28 23.84 3.09
CA THR A 49 4.72 22.49 3.00
C THR A 49 5.63 21.67 2.10
N SER A 50 6.78 21.23 2.63
CA SER A 50 7.70 20.36 1.89
C SER A 50 7.01 19.04 1.52
N ASN A 51 6.86 18.80 0.23
CA ASN A 51 6.29 17.59 -0.35
C ASN A 51 6.83 17.49 -1.78
N LEU A 52 7.27 16.30 -2.19
CA LEU A 52 7.87 16.00 -3.49
C LEU A 52 7.11 16.60 -4.67
N LYS A 53 5.78 16.66 -4.59
CA LYS A 53 4.93 17.32 -5.59
C LYS A 53 5.26 18.82 -5.76
N TYR A 54 5.34 19.56 -4.65
CA TYR A 54 5.57 21.00 -4.68
C TYR A 54 7.01 21.33 -5.04
N ASP A 55 7.97 20.48 -4.66
CA ASP A 55 9.36 20.58 -5.10
C ASP A 55 9.47 20.50 -6.63
N LEU A 56 8.81 19.53 -7.26
CA LEU A 56 8.78 19.40 -8.71
C LEU A 56 8.14 20.60 -9.40
N ILE A 57 7.02 21.11 -8.87
CA ILE A 57 6.37 22.31 -9.43
C ILE A 57 7.31 23.52 -9.36
N ARG A 58 8.04 23.71 -8.25
CA ARG A 58 9.03 24.78 -8.12
C ARG A 58 10.17 24.63 -9.12
N ILE A 59 10.74 23.43 -9.26
CA ILE A 59 11.80 23.14 -10.24
C ILE A 59 11.38 23.50 -11.67
N ILE A 60 10.14 23.16 -12.07
CA ILE A 60 9.61 23.47 -13.40
C ILE A 60 9.46 24.98 -13.58
N ASN A 61 8.91 25.66 -12.59
CA ASN A 61 8.71 27.12 -12.63
C ASN A 61 10.04 27.91 -12.61
N ASP A 62 11.04 27.46 -11.84
CA ASP A 62 12.37 28.07 -11.78
C ASP A 62 13.08 27.96 -13.13
N ALA A 63 12.85 26.87 -13.86
CA ALA A 63 13.27 26.68 -15.24
C ALA A 63 12.45 27.50 -16.26
N LYS A 64 11.56 28.39 -15.81
CA LYS A 64 10.68 29.25 -16.61
C LYS A 64 9.66 28.50 -17.48
N PHE A 65 9.32 27.28 -17.07
CA PHE A 65 8.22 26.52 -17.65
C PHE A 65 6.99 26.57 -16.77
N GLU A 66 5.81 26.42 -17.36
CA GLU A 66 4.56 26.27 -16.62
C GLU A 66 4.17 24.79 -16.55
N VAL A 67 3.80 24.32 -15.36
CA VAL A 67 3.30 22.94 -15.18
C VAL A 67 2.05 22.72 -16.02
N GLU A 68 2.12 21.73 -16.90
CA GLU A 68 0.98 21.32 -17.71
C GLU A 68 0.03 20.46 -16.88
N HIS A 69 -1.26 20.59 -17.14
CA HIS A 69 -2.28 19.76 -16.51
C HIS A 69 -3.30 19.28 -17.55
N ILE A 70 -3.69 18.01 -17.43
CA ILE A 70 -4.66 17.39 -18.32
C ILE A 70 -5.80 16.83 -17.49
N ILE A 71 -7.04 17.15 -17.87
CA ILE A 71 -8.24 16.51 -17.33
C ILE A 71 -8.41 15.16 -18.03
N ILE A 72 -8.25 14.06 -17.29
CA ILE A 72 -8.31 12.69 -17.81
C ILE A 72 -9.77 12.26 -17.99
N ARG A 73 -10.61 12.59 -17.01
CA ARG A 73 -12.04 12.28 -17.01
C ARG A 73 -12.78 13.30 -16.13
N HIS A 74 -13.97 13.71 -16.53
CA HIS A 74 -14.82 14.65 -15.80
C HIS A 74 -16.29 14.25 -15.84
N GLY A 75 -17.16 14.99 -15.17
CA GLY A 75 -18.59 14.69 -15.04
C GLY A 75 -18.86 13.52 -14.11
N LEU A 76 -17.95 13.25 -13.18
CA LEU A 76 -17.99 12.09 -12.30
C LEU A 76 -18.68 12.43 -10.97
N SER A 77 -19.18 11.40 -10.29
CA SER A 77 -19.35 11.42 -8.85
C SER A 77 -18.01 11.40 -8.13
N GLU A 78 -17.98 11.80 -6.85
CA GLU A 78 -16.77 11.72 -6.05
C GLU A 78 -16.23 10.28 -5.94
N HIS A 79 -17.13 9.31 -5.79
CA HIS A 79 -16.77 7.90 -5.67
C HIS A 79 -16.11 7.38 -6.96
N GLU A 80 -16.65 7.69 -8.13
CA GLU A 80 -16.04 7.32 -9.41
C GLU A 80 -14.68 7.96 -9.60
N ALA A 81 -14.56 9.26 -9.31
CA ALA A 81 -13.27 9.96 -9.39
C ALA A 81 -12.21 9.34 -8.46
N LEU A 82 -12.62 8.90 -7.27
CA LEU A 82 -11.75 8.20 -6.32
C LEU A 82 -11.25 6.85 -6.88
N GLN A 83 -12.13 6.05 -7.48
CA GLN A 83 -11.75 4.74 -8.05
C GLN A 83 -10.83 4.91 -9.28
N ILE A 84 -11.12 5.89 -10.14
CA ILE A 84 -10.31 6.19 -11.33
C ILE A 84 -8.93 6.71 -10.91
N GLU A 85 -8.86 7.65 -9.95
CA GLU A 85 -7.60 8.14 -9.39
C GLU A 85 -6.73 6.99 -8.86
N ALA A 86 -7.32 6.12 -8.03
CA ALA A 86 -6.60 4.97 -7.48
C ALA A 86 -6.09 4.02 -8.59
N SER A 87 -6.93 3.73 -9.58
CA SER A 87 -6.59 2.83 -10.69
C SER A 87 -5.44 3.37 -11.55
N LEU A 88 -5.44 4.67 -11.83
CA LEU A 88 -4.38 5.31 -12.61
C LEU A 88 -3.06 5.38 -11.83
N ILE A 89 -3.11 5.75 -10.55
CA ILE A 89 -1.93 5.76 -9.67
C ILE A 89 -1.31 4.37 -9.62
N ASP A 90 -2.12 3.34 -9.39
CA ASP A 90 -1.62 1.96 -9.33
C ASP A 90 -1.00 1.53 -10.68
N SER A 91 -1.69 1.81 -11.79
CA SER A 91 -1.23 1.44 -13.14
C SER A 91 0.08 2.13 -13.53
N PHE A 92 0.22 3.43 -13.27
CA PHE A 92 1.42 4.18 -13.61
C PHE A 92 2.62 3.70 -12.79
N ASN A 93 2.41 3.49 -11.48
CA ASN A 93 3.44 2.91 -10.63
C ASN A 93 3.82 1.49 -11.08
N TYR A 94 2.86 0.69 -11.56
CA TYR A 94 3.13 -0.66 -12.08
C TYR A 94 3.99 -0.61 -13.35
N CYS A 95 3.72 0.35 -14.25
CA CYS A 95 4.49 0.60 -15.46
C CYS A 95 5.83 1.33 -15.22
N GLY A 96 6.19 1.62 -13.96
CA GLY A 96 7.46 2.26 -13.62
C GLY A 96 7.47 3.79 -13.74
N ILE A 97 6.32 4.43 -13.95
CA ILE A 97 6.20 5.88 -13.98
C ILE A 97 6.14 6.40 -12.53
N LEU A 98 7.13 7.20 -12.14
CA LEU A 98 7.28 7.70 -10.77
C LEU A 98 6.34 8.88 -10.49
N LEU A 99 5.26 8.61 -9.77
CA LEU A 99 4.34 9.64 -9.29
C LEU A 99 4.76 10.15 -7.90
N SER A 100 4.63 11.45 -7.67
CA SER A 100 4.92 12.13 -6.40
C SER A 100 3.78 11.99 -5.36
N ASN A 101 2.76 11.17 -5.64
CA ASN A 101 1.63 10.94 -4.75
C ASN A 101 2.09 10.29 -3.43
N ILE A 102 1.86 10.97 -2.29
CA ILE A 102 2.19 10.43 -0.95
C ILE A 102 1.31 9.21 -0.62
N VAL A 103 0.04 9.25 -1.01
CA VAL A 103 -0.92 8.20 -0.70
C VAL A 103 -1.01 7.24 -1.88
N ARG A 104 -0.58 6.00 -1.66
CA ARG A 104 -0.95 4.86 -2.53
C ARG A 104 -2.47 4.72 -2.48
N GLY A 105 -3.13 4.64 -3.63
CA GLY A 105 -4.59 4.74 -3.79
C GLY A 105 -5.36 4.09 -2.65
N HIS A 106 -6.29 4.84 -2.04
CA HIS A 106 -6.96 4.52 -0.78
C HIS A 106 -7.70 3.15 -0.72
N HIS A 107 -7.77 2.40 -1.83
CA HIS A 107 -8.50 1.14 -1.97
C HIS A 107 -7.72 -0.01 -2.65
N SER A 108 -6.41 0.13 -2.88
CA SER A 108 -5.62 -0.81 -3.70
C SER A 108 -5.32 -2.18 -3.09
N ILE A 109 -5.65 -2.40 -1.81
CA ILE A 109 -5.22 -3.63 -1.12
C ILE A 109 -6.14 -4.83 -1.43
N LEU A 110 -7.46 -4.63 -1.55
CA LEU A 110 -8.40 -5.74 -1.81
C LEU A 110 -8.88 -5.80 -3.26
N ASN A 111 -9.06 -4.66 -3.92
CA ASN A 111 -9.57 -4.57 -5.29
C ASN A 111 -8.64 -3.77 -6.22
N GLY A 112 -7.36 -3.64 -5.87
CA GLY A 112 -6.36 -2.95 -6.69
C GLY A 112 -5.75 -3.85 -7.76
N LEU A 113 -4.58 -3.47 -8.28
CA LEU A 113 -3.87 -4.26 -9.28
C LEU A 113 -3.59 -5.69 -8.81
N MET A 114 -4.04 -6.65 -9.63
CA MET A 114 -3.86 -8.09 -9.47
C MET A 114 -3.69 -8.74 -10.85
N THR A 115 -2.92 -9.81 -10.91
CA THR A 115 -2.86 -10.72 -12.05
C THR A 115 -4.14 -11.57 -12.11
N SER A 116 -4.42 -12.17 -13.28
CA SER A 116 -5.55 -13.08 -13.44
C SER A 116 -5.49 -14.24 -12.44
N ASN A 117 -4.29 -14.79 -12.19
CA ASN A 117 -4.11 -15.89 -11.23
C ASN A 117 -4.39 -15.44 -9.79
N GLU A 118 -3.94 -14.25 -9.38
CA GLU A 118 -4.27 -13.70 -8.06
C GLU A 118 -5.78 -13.49 -7.89
N ILE A 119 -6.47 -13.04 -8.94
CA ILE A 119 -7.94 -12.90 -8.96
C ILE A 119 -8.63 -14.26 -8.82
N ILE A 120 -8.20 -15.25 -9.60
CA ILE A 120 -8.73 -16.62 -9.53
C ILE A 120 -8.52 -17.18 -8.12
N SER A 121 -7.32 -17.07 -7.56
CA SER A 121 -7.02 -17.51 -6.20
C SER A 121 -7.87 -16.79 -5.17
N LEU A 122 -8.07 -15.47 -5.30
CA LEU A 122 -8.88 -14.70 -4.36
C LEU A 122 -10.33 -15.19 -4.33
N TYR A 123 -10.93 -15.42 -5.49
CA TYR A 123 -12.36 -15.78 -5.58
C TYR A 123 -12.63 -17.28 -5.41
N ASN A 124 -11.66 -18.14 -5.68
CA ASN A 124 -11.79 -19.59 -5.49
C ASN A 124 -11.24 -20.08 -4.14
N ALA A 125 -10.60 -19.23 -3.35
CA ALA A 125 -10.05 -19.61 -2.06
C ALA A 125 -11.15 -20.05 -1.07
N GLU A 126 -10.99 -21.24 -0.51
CA GLU A 126 -11.81 -21.72 0.60
C GLU A 126 -11.63 -20.82 1.83
N GLN A 127 -12.72 -20.59 2.56
CA GLN A 127 -12.68 -19.83 3.80
C GLN A 127 -11.99 -20.64 4.90
N LEU A 128 -11.13 -19.96 5.67
CA LEU A 128 -10.53 -20.50 6.89
C LEU A 128 -11.09 -19.76 8.10
N ASP A 129 -11.76 -20.49 8.98
CA ASP A 129 -12.44 -19.92 10.15
C ASP A 129 -11.60 -19.97 11.43
N ALA A 130 -10.57 -20.81 11.48
CA ALA A 130 -9.69 -20.96 12.63
C ALA A 130 -8.25 -21.30 12.22
N ILE A 131 -7.31 -20.99 13.10
CA ILE A 131 -5.91 -21.45 13.02
C ILE A 131 -5.58 -22.16 14.34
N ASP A 132 -4.67 -23.14 14.29
CA ASP A 132 -4.26 -23.89 15.47
C ASP A 132 -3.52 -22.99 16.50
N ASP A 133 -3.53 -23.38 17.77
CA ASP A 133 -2.93 -22.59 18.86
C ASP A 133 -1.40 -22.42 18.77
N ASP A 134 -0.73 -23.26 17.98
CA ASP A 134 0.72 -23.18 17.71
C ASP A 134 1.04 -22.36 16.44
N CYS A 135 0.03 -21.70 15.87
CA CYS A 135 0.15 -20.88 14.68
C CYS A 135 0.10 -19.38 15.00
N ILE A 136 0.81 -18.58 14.20
CA ILE A 136 0.67 -17.13 14.17
C ILE A 136 0.49 -16.65 12.74
N LEU A 137 -0.50 -15.81 12.49
CA LEU A 137 -0.73 -15.21 11.19
C LEU A 137 -0.11 -13.81 11.13
N ILE A 138 0.64 -13.55 10.07
CA ILE A 138 1.38 -12.31 9.84
C ILE A 138 0.95 -11.71 8.50
N ASN A 139 0.37 -10.50 8.56
CA ASN A 139 0.03 -9.72 7.38
C ASN A 139 1.28 -9.05 6.80
N ILE A 140 1.60 -9.35 5.55
CA ILE A 140 2.79 -8.83 4.86
C ILE A 140 2.50 -7.72 3.84
N ASN A 141 1.27 -7.19 3.78
CA ASN A 141 0.85 -6.20 2.78
C ASN A 141 1.74 -4.95 2.69
N ARG A 142 2.38 -4.56 3.80
CA ARG A 142 3.29 -3.39 3.83
C ARG A 142 4.68 -3.69 3.29
N LYS A 143 5.09 -4.96 3.30
CA LYS A 143 6.44 -5.42 2.94
C LYS A 143 6.48 -6.15 1.61
N TYR A 144 5.33 -6.65 1.13
CA TYR A 144 5.22 -7.45 -0.08
C TYR A 144 4.10 -6.93 -0.99
N PRO A 145 4.31 -6.84 -2.31
CA PRO A 145 5.60 -6.78 -2.99
C PRO A 145 6.22 -5.39 -2.82
N LYS A 146 7.49 -5.32 -2.39
CA LYS A 146 8.22 -4.05 -2.32
C LYS A 146 8.97 -3.81 -3.63
N LYS A 147 8.32 -3.22 -4.64
CA LYS A 147 8.93 -2.84 -5.93
C LYS A 147 9.91 -1.64 -5.88
N LYS A 148 10.44 -1.25 -4.72
CA LYS A 148 11.33 -0.05 -4.64
C LYS A 148 12.72 -0.28 -5.23
N THR A 149 13.06 -1.53 -5.55
CA THR A 149 14.32 -1.96 -6.17
C THR A 149 13.99 -3.02 -7.24
N THR A 150 14.92 -3.23 -8.17
CA THR A 150 14.86 -4.27 -9.23
C THR A 150 14.67 -5.69 -8.68
N GLU A 151 14.91 -5.92 -7.39
CA GLU A 151 14.67 -7.18 -6.71
C GLU A 151 13.35 -7.18 -5.93
N SER A 152 12.47 -8.13 -6.27
CA SER A 152 11.28 -8.44 -5.49
C SER A 152 11.66 -9.12 -4.19
N ILE A 153 11.27 -8.56 -3.04
CA ILE A 153 11.39 -9.23 -1.74
C ILE A 153 10.58 -10.53 -1.77
N SER A 154 11.18 -11.66 -1.38
CA SER A 154 10.49 -12.95 -1.29
C SER A 154 9.42 -12.96 -0.19
N ILE A 155 8.44 -13.85 -0.27
CA ILE A 155 7.43 -14.02 0.81
C ILE A 155 8.13 -14.33 2.14
N TYR A 156 9.17 -15.18 2.12
CA TYR A 156 9.93 -15.51 3.32
C TYR A 156 10.59 -14.28 3.94
N ASP A 157 11.27 -13.43 3.15
CA ASP A 157 11.91 -12.22 3.68
C ASP A 157 10.87 -11.22 4.20
N ALA A 158 9.73 -11.09 3.52
CA ALA A 158 8.64 -10.24 3.98
C ALA A 158 8.05 -10.73 5.32
N THR A 159 8.06 -12.05 5.55
CA THR A 159 7.49 -12.69 6.75
C THR A 159 8.49 -12.85 7.88
N LYS A 160 9.78 -13.06 7.65
CA LYS A 160 10.74 -13.46 8.70
C LYS A 160 11.21 -12.32 9.61
N GLU A 161 11.15 -11.07 9.12
CA GLU A 161 11.93 -9.95 9.66
C GLU A 161 11.76 -9.64 11.17
N ILE A 162 10.80 -8.78 11.55
CA ILE A 162 10.71 -8.21 12.90
C ILE A 162 9.28 -7.81 13.24
N TRP A 163 8.69 -8.52 14.20
CA TRP A 163 7.29 -8.39 14.62
C TRP A 163 7.17 -8.11 16.10
N THR A 164 6.09 -7.46 16.51
CA THR A 164 5.81 -7.23 17.94
C THR A 164 5.05 -8.44 18.48
N ILE A 165 5.79 -9.43 18.98
CA ILE A 165 5.28 -10.67 19.56
C ILE A 165 5.58 -10.67 21.06
N ASN A 166 4.69 -11.20 21.87
CA ASN A 166 4.98 -11.37 23.30
C ASN A 166 5.97 -12.52 23.48
N LYS A 167 7.10 -12.28 24.17
CA LYS A 167 8.16 -13.29 24.40
C LYS A 167 7.63 -14.62 24.94
N ARG A 168 6.60 -14.58 25.80
CA ARG A 168 5.97 -15.77 26.40
C ARG A 168 5.26 -16.67 25.37
N ASN A 169 4.90 -16.14 24.21
CA ASN A 169 4.22 -16.89 23.16
C ASN A 169 5.21 -17.58 22.20
N LEU A 170 6.48 -17.14 22.14
CA LEU A 170 7.46 -17.65 21.17
C LEU A 170 7.66 -19.16 21.28
N SER A 171 7.69 -19.69 22.49
CA SER A 171 7.87 -21.13 22.72
C SER A 171 6.65 -21.98 22.33
N LYS A 172 5.47 -21.37 22.17
CA LYS A 172 4.23 -22.04 21.78
C LYS A 172 4.05 -22.05 20.26
N ILE A 173 4.55 -21.02 19.59
CA ILE A 173 4.38 -20.85 18.14
C ILE A 173 5.39 -21.71 17.40
N LYS A 174 4.88 -22.69 16.65
CA LYS A 174 5.65 -23.56 15.77
C LYS A 174 5.52 -23.16 14.30
N TYR A 175 4.42 -22.52 13.93
CA TYR A 175 4.13 -22.17 12.54
C TYR A 175 3.79 -20.69 12.36
N VAL A 176 4.27 -20.12 11.26
CA VAL A 176 3.98 -18.74 10.85
C VAL A 176 3.27 -18.76 9.50
N LEU A 177 2.06 -18.21 9.47
CA LEU A 177 1.20 -18.14 8.29
C LEU A 177 1.35 -16.75 7.67
N SER A 178 1.88 -16.70 6.46
CA SER A 178 2.07 -15.46 5.70
C SER A 178 0.79 -15.08 5.01
N GLU A 179 0.22 -13.94 5.36
CA GLU A 179 -1.02 -13.46 4.77
C GLU A 179 -0.78 -12.22 3.90
N TYR A 180 -1.24 -12.31 2.66
CA TYR A 180 -1.22 -11.23 1.70
C TYR A 180 -2.61 -11.03 1.11
N ARG A 181 -3.15 -9.80 1.25
CA ARG A 181 -4.45 -9.36 0.71
C ARG A 181 -5.64 -10.29 1.04
N GLY A 182 -5.61 -10.94 2.20
CA GLY A 182 -6.66 -11.83 2.68
C GLY A 182 -6.41 -13.31 2.40
N LEU A 183 -5.37 -13.65 1.64
CA LEU A 183 -4.99 -15.03 1.34
C LEU A 183 -3.74 -15.43 2.10
N ILE A 184 -3.71 -16.68 2.58
CA ILE A 184 -2.49 -17.28 3.11
C ILE A 184 -1.64 -17.74 1.93
N VAL A 185 -0.51 -17.08 1.72
CA VAL A 185 0.37 -17.30 0.56
C VAL A 185 1.55 -18.21 0.87
N GLU A 186 1.89 -18.42 2.14
CA GLU A 186 2.87 -19.44 2.55
C GLU A 186 2.76 -19.77 4.05
N VAL A 187 3.18 -20.97 4.44
CA VAL A 187 3.27 -21.44 5.83
C VAL A 187 4.70 -21.87 6.12
N PHE A 188 5.29 -21.28 7.16
CA PHE A 188 6.65 -21.60 7.59
C PHE A 188 6.65 -22.32 8.93
N LYS A 189 7.48 -23.35 9.06
CA LYS A 189 7.87 -23.93 10.34
C LYS A 189 9.00 -23.10 10.94
N VAL A 190 8.82 -22.67 12.18
CA VAL A 190 9.84 -21.94 12.93
C VAL A 190 10.88 -22.93 13.45
N GLU A 191 12.15 -22.68 13.14
CA GLU A 191 13.28 -23.42 13.71
C GLU A 191 13.89 -22.65 14.89
N GLN A 192 14.00 -21.33 14.76
CA GLN A 192 14.57 -20.48 15.79
C GLN A 192 13.97 -19.07 15.76
N TRP A 193 13.58 -18.56 16.93
CA TRP A 193 13.26 -17.14 17.11
C TRP A 193 14.52 -16.34 17.44
N TYR A 194 14.60 -15.11 16.93
CA TYR A 194 15.66 -14.17 17.26
C TYR A 194 15.08 -12.81 17.66
N GLU A 195 15.79 -12.11 18.54
CA GLU A 195 15.50 -10.73 18.92
C GLU A 195 16.17 -9.76 17.94
N LYS A 196 15.48 -8.68 17.59
CA LYS A 196 16.06 -7.61 16.79
C LYS A 196 15.49 -6.26 17.21
N GLU A 197 16.36 -5.29 17.39
CA GLU A 197 15.96 -3.92 17.67
C GLU A 197 15.24 -3.29 16.49
N ARG A 198 14.18 -2.53 16.79
CA ARG A 198 13.45 -1.73 15.82
C ARG A 198 13.04 -0.40 16.42
N GLY A 199 13.07 0.65 15.62
CA GLY A 199 12.54 1.95 16.02
C GLY A 199 11.03 1.93 16.26
N TYR A 200 10.56 2.82 17.14
CA TYR A 200 9.15 3.21 17.16
C TYR A 200 8.76 3.89 15.85
N LEU A 201 7.46 3.89 15.54
CA LEU A 201 6.95 4.64 14.38
C LEU A 201 7.22 6.13 14.58
N PRO A 202 7.53 6.90 13.51
CA PRO A 202 7.77 8.35 13.62
C PRO A 202 6.63 9.13 14.27
N THR A 203 5.40 8.61 14.17
CA THR A 203 4.18 9.19 14.74
C THR A 203 3.95 8.82 16.21
N SER A 204 4.83 8.03 16.83
CA SER A 204 4.73 7.61 18.23
C SER A 204 5.27 8.69 19.16
N LYS A 205 4.73 8.78 20.39
CA LYS A 205 5.32 9.58 21.48
C LYS A 205 6.77 9.19 21.80
N ARG A 206 7.16 7.95 21.47
CA ARG A 206 8.50 7.39 21.68
C ARG A 206 9.33 7.38 20.39
N SER A 207 8.98 8.25 19.44
CA SER A 207 9.75 8.41 18.20
C SER A 207 11.22 8.70 18.53
N GLY A 208 12.15 7.99 17.87
CA GLY A 208 13.58 8.05 18.18
C GLY A 208 14.07 6.98 19.17
N GLU A 209 13.19 6.34 19.94
CA GLU A 209 13.55 5.20 20.78
C GLU A 209 13.52 3.87 19.99
N THR A 210 14.20 2.86 20.52
CA THR A 210 14.15 1.47 20.03
C THR A 210 13.32 0.58 20.95
N LYS A 211 12.75 -0.48 20.37
CA LYS A 211 12.13 -1.58 21.09
C LYS A 211 12.55 -2.90 20.48
N ILE A 212 12.48 -3.97 21.28
CA ILE A 212 12.70 -5.32 20.79
C ILE A 212 11.49 -5.79 19.99
N GLY A 213 11.75 -6.31 18.79
CA GLY A 213 10.83 -7.19 18.08
C GLY A 213 11.47 -8.55 17.84
N TYR A 214 10.66 -9.47 17.34
CA TYR A 214 11.04 -10.86 17.12
C TYR A 214 10.91 -11.21 15.66
N GLY A 215 11.95 -11.82 15.11
CA GLY A 215 11.91 -12.51 13.82
C GLY A 215 12.20 -13.98 14.01
N PHE A 216 12.15 -14.74 12.93
CA PHE A 216 12.44 -16.16 12.97
C PHE A 216 13.29 -16.61 11.80
N ASN A 217 14.09 -17.65 12.02
CA ASN A 217 14.61 -18.50 10.97
C ASN A 217 13.72 -19.73 10.89
N GLY A 218 13.37 -20.12 9.67
CA GLY A 218 12.50 -21.26 9.44
C GLY A 218 12.55 -21.74 8.00
N VAL A 219 11.80 -22.81 7.76
CA VAL A 219 11.66 -23.45 6.46
C VAL A 219 10.18 -23.54 6.11
N VAL A 220 9.86 -23.78 4.83
CA VAL A 220 8.48 -24.08 4.43
C VAL A 220 7.98 -25.28 5.24
N ALA A 221 6.76 -25.18 5.78
CA ALA A 221 6.17 -26.25 6.56
C ALA A 221 5.93 -27.48 5.66
N ILE A 222 5.98 -28.67 6.26
CA ILE A 222 5.66 -29.92 5.58
C ILE A 222 4.21 -29.91 5.08
N ASP A 223 3.96 -30.61 3.96
CA ASP A 223 2.70 -30.54 3.20
C ASP A 223 1.46 -30.76 4.06
N ASN A 224 1.47 -31.74 4.97
CA ASN A 224 0.31 -32.03 5.84
C ASN A 224 -0.08 -30.87 6.78
N VAL A 225 0.83 -29.94 7.09
CA VAL A 225 0.54 -28.72 7.87
C VAL A 225 0.29 -27.57 6.91
N ARG A 226 1.10 -27.45 5.86
CA ARG A 226 1.01 -26.37 4.87
C ARG A 226 -0.35 -26.37 4.16
N ASP A 227 -0.81 -27.52 3.70
CA ASP A 227 -2.04 -27.70 2.92
C ASP A 227 -3.31 -27.40 3.74
N LYS A 228 -3.20 -27.41 5.07
CA LYS A 228 -4.30 -26.96 5.94
C LYS A 228 -4.62 -25.48 5.77
N TYR A 229 -3.67 -24.68 5.30
CA TYR A 229 -3.75 -23.21 5.38
C TYR A 229 -3.44 -22.51 4.06
N ILE A 230 -2.52 -23.05 3.25
CA ILE A 230 -2.11 -22.44 1.98
C ILE A 230 -3.31 -22.21 1.07
N ASN A 231 -3.33 -21.07 0.37
CA ASN A 231 -4.40 -20.62 -0.52
C ASN A 231 -5.78 -20.45 0.12
N LYS A 232 -5.90 -20.54 1.45
CA LYS A 232 -7.16 -20.26 2.13
C LYS A 232 -7.34 -18.76 2.38
N SER A 233 -8.60 -18.34 2.34
CA SER A 233 -9.02 -16.97 2.57
C SER A 233 -9.35 -16.76 4.04
N ILE A 234 -8.82 -15.67 4.59
CA ILE A 234 -9.21 -15.10 5.87
C ILE A 234 -9.85 -13.73 5.69
N ALA A 235 -10.25 -13.37 4.47
CA ALA A 235 -10.78 -12.05 4.15
C ALA A 235 -12.09 -11.75 4.91
N HIS A 236 -12.94 -12.75 5.12
CA HIS A 236 -14.21 -12.64 5.84
C HIS A 236 -14.05 -12.31 7.33
N THR A 237 -12.93 -12.69 7.94
CA THR A 237 -12.64 -12.41 9.37
C THR A 237 -12.07 -11.00 9.58
N LYS A 238 -11.82 -10.24 8.50
CA LYS A 238 -11.28 -8.88 8.59
C LYS A 238 -12.40 -7.86 8.78
N LYS A 239 -12.53 -7.33 10.01
CA LYS A 239 -13.36 -6.14 10.25
C LYS A 239 -12.69 -4.88 9.65
N LYS A 240 -13.46 -4.00 9.01
CA LYS A 240 -12.97 -2.69 8.54
C LYS A 240 -12.38 -1.91 9.73
N GLY A 241 -11.16 -1.39 9.56
CA GLY A 241 -10.45 -0.63 10.59
C GLY A 241 -9.51 -1.46 11.49
N THR A 242 -9.52 -2.79 11.41
CA THR A 242 -8.59 -3.62 12.21
C THR A 242 -7.19 -3.63 11.57
N ALA A 243 -6.27 -2.86 12.14
CA ALA A 243 -4.90 -2.71 11.64
C ALA A 243 -3.91 -3.75 12.21
N SER A 244 -4.40 -4.85 12.82
CA SER A 244 -3.49 -5.82 13.44
C SER A 244 -2.73 -6.58 12.38
N VAL A 245 -1.42 -6.34 12.37
CA VAL A 245 -0.45 -7.00 11.48
C VAL A 245 -0.22 -8.45 11.89
N ILE A 246 -0.57 -8.81 13.12
CA ILE A 246 -0.34 -10.13 13.71
C ILE A 246 -1.65 -10.64 14.32
N ARG A 247 -1.96 -11.93 14.13
CA ARG A 247 -3.11 -12.59 14.74
C ARG A 247 -2.72 -13.95 15.28
N TYR A 248 -3.28 -14.30 16.43
CA TYR A 248 -3.14 -15.62 17.08
C TYR A 248 -4.42 -16.46 16.95
N ARG A 249 -5.48 -15.86 16.40
CA ARG A 249 -6.79 -16.46 16.11
C ARG A 249 -7.47 -15.64 15.01
N LEU A 250 -8.42 -16.23 14.31
CA LEU A 250 -9.20 -15.55 13.29
C LEU A 250 -10.45 -14.87 13.86
#